data_AF-A0A357LYU8-F1
#
_entry.id   AF-A0A357LYU8-F1
#
_cell.length_a   1.000
_cell.length_b   1.000
_cell.length_c   1.000
_cell.angle_alpha   90.00
_cell.angle_beta   90.00
_cell.angle_gamma   90.00
#
_symmetry.space_group_name_H-M   'P 1'
#
loop_
_entity.id
_entity.type
_entity.pdbx_description
1 polymer ?
#
loop_
_entity_poly.entity_id
_entity_poly.type
_entity_poly.pdbx_seq_one_letter_code
_entity_poly.pdbx_strand_id
1 'polypeptide(L)'
;MLLPIEQLIDPEEARQLGALLKAQAWTDGRRTAGASAAKVKSNLQLDEASELAITLSQRIRDVVRRHPLFMSAALPNRIFPPRFNCYQNGGHYGLHTDAAILTLPDGSMMRSDVSATLFLCDAEDYEGGELAIETRFGAQEVKMNAGDLILYPSTSLHEVRPVTRGQRIAAFFWIQSLVADISQRETLFELDQSIQVLTSERGAADNEVRRLSAVYHNLMRQWSNP
;
A
#
# COMPACT_ATOMS: atom_id res chain seq x y z
N MET A 1 -4.90 7.17 8.28
CA MET A 1 -6.07 6.63 7.57
C MET A 1 -5.78 5.19 7.22
N LEU A 2 -6.69 4.28 7.58
CA LEU A 2 -6.69 2.90 7.09
C LEU A 2 -7.76 2.83 6.00
N LEU A 3 -7.37 2.68 4.74
CA LEU A 3 -8.29 2.80 3.59
C LEU A 3 -8.19 1.58 2.67
N PRO A 4 -9.24 0.74 2.57
CA PRO A 4 -9.35 -0.27 1.52
C PRO A 4 -9.69 0.39 0.18
N ILE A 5 -9.05 -0.10 -0.88
CA ILE A 5 -9.33 0.22 -2.28
C ILE A 5 -9.62 -1.10 -2.97
N GLU A 6 -10.90 -1.38 -3.20
CA GLU A 6 -11.34 -2.60 -3.87
C GLU A 6 -11.06 -2.55 -5.36
N GLN A 7 -10.69 -3.69 -5.94
CA GLN A 7 -10.48 -3.87 -7.39
C GLN A 7 -9.56 -2.80 -8.00
N LEU A 8 -8.49 -2.43 -7.28
CA LEU A 8 -7.46 -1.50 -7.78
C LEU A 8 -6.90 -1.99 -9.13
N ILE A 9 -6.70 -3.30 -9.23
CA ILE A 9 -6.56 -4.01 -10.51
C ILE A 9 -7.68 -5.02 -10.65
N ASP A 10 -7.92 -5.44 -11.90
CA ASP A 10 -8.89 -6.48 -12.20
C ASP A 10 -8.59 -7.77 -11.38
N PRO A 11 -9.61 -8.37 -10.71
CA PRO A 11 -9.40 -9.55 -9.87
C PRO A 11 -8.88 -10.78 -10.63
N GLU A 12 -9.22 -10.96 -11.91
CA GLU A 12 -8.70 -12.04 -12.73
C GLU A 12 -7.22 -11.79 -13.07
N GLU A 13 -6.86 -10.56 -13.44
CA GLU A 13 -5.45 -10.15 -13.60
C GLU A 13 -4.65 -10.41 -12.31
N ALA A 14 -5.18 -10.00 -11.15
CA ALA A 14 -4.50 -10.20 -9.87
C ALA A 14 -4.23 -11.67 -9.56
N ARG A 15 -5.22 -12.54 -9.79
CA ARG A 15 -5.08 -14.00 -9.60
C ARG A 15 -4.06 -14.61 -10.54
N GLN A 16 -4.01 -14.17 -11.80
CA GLN A 16 -2.99 -14.61 -12.76
C GLN A 16 -1.58 -14.20 -12.32
N LEU A 17 -1.41 -12.97 -11.85
CA LEU A 17 -0.14 -12.51 -11.28
C LEU A 17 0.25 -13.33 -10.03
N GLY A 18 -0.72 -13.60 -9.15
CA GLY A 18 -0.54 -14.48 -8.00
C GLY A 18 -0.05 -15.86 -8.40
N ALA A 19 -0.73 -16.52 -9.34
CA ALA A 19 -0.35 -17.84 -9.84
C ALA A 19 1.05 -17.86 -10.48
N LEU A 20 1.39 -16.82 -11.24
CA LEU A 20 2.73 -16.65 -11.82
C LEU A 20 3.81 -16.55 -10.73
N LEU A 21 3.54 -15.77 -9.67
CA LEU A 21 4.44 -15.61 -8.53
C LEU A 21 4.57 -16.90 -7.70
N LYS A 22 3.49 -17.67 -7.52
CA LYS A 22 3.52 -18.98 -6.82
C LYS A 22 4.57 -19.91 -7.42
N ALA A 23 4.79 -19.85 -8.73
CA ALA A 23 5.73 -20.71 -9.46
C ALA A 23 7.21 -20.23 -9.41
N GLN A 24 7.50 -19.07 -8.82
CA GLN A 24 8.85 -18.52 -8.79
C GLN A 24 9.74 -19.10 -7.69
N ALA A 25 11.06 -18.99 -7.89
CA ALA A 25 12.02 -19.23 -6.82
C ALA A 25 11.97 -18.08 -5.81
N TRP A 26 11.62 -18.41 -4.57
CA TRP A 26 11.57 -17.46 -3.47
C TRP A 26 12.86 -17.47 -2.66
N THR A 27 13.23 -16.32 -2.10
CA THR A 27 14.37 -16.17 -1.19
C THR A 27 13.91 -15.84 0.22
N ASP A 28 14.76 -16.08 1.22
CA ASP A 28 14.48 -15.73 2.62
C ASP A 28 14.29 -14.21 2.77
N GLY A 29 13.08 -13.80 3.17
CA GLY A 29 12.70 -12.40 3.28
C GLY A 29 13.32 -11.65 4.46
N ARG A 30 14.02 -12.32 5.38
CA ARG A 30 14.78 -11.63 6.45
C ARG A 30 15.85 -10.69 5.90
N ARG A 31 16.35 -10.97 4.69
CA ARG A 31 17.39 -10.17 4.01
C ARG A 31 16.98 -8.72 3.71
N THR A 32 15.67 -8.45 3.65
CA THR A 32 15.13 -7.13 3.27
C THR A 32 14.55 -6.35 4.44
N ALA A 33 14.63 -6.89 5.67
CA ALA A 33 14.12 -6.25 6.86
C ALA A 33 15.23 -5.51 7.64
N GLY A 34 14.87 -4.41 8.31
CA GLY A 34 15.76 -3.77 9.27
C GLY A 34 16.12 -4.70 10.44
N ALA A 35 17.20 -4.41 11.15
CA ALA A 35 17.78 -5.33 12.14
C ALA A 35 16.81 -5.78 13.25
N SER A 36 15.87 -4.93 13.67
CA SER A 36 14.83 -5.28 14.64
C SER A 36 13.75 -6.18 14.02
N ALA A 37 13.23 -5.78 12.86
CA ALA A 37 12.13 -6.46 12.19
C ALA A 37 12.54 -7.82 11.59
N ALA A 38 13.81 -7.98 11.20
CA ALA A 38 14.35 -9.26 10.72
C ALA A 38 14.26 -10.40 11.75
N LYS A 39 14.21 -10.07 13.06
CA LYS A 39 14.12 -11.07 14.14
C LYS A 39 12.74 -11.70 14.27
N VAL A 40 11.70 -11.00 13.81
CA VAL A 40 10.30 -11.42 13.89
C VAL A 40 9.71 -11.76 12.52
N LYS A 41 10.56 -11.82 11.48
CA LYS A 41 10.15 -12.06 10.10
C LYS A 41 10.46 -13.49 9.70
N SER A 42 9.44 -14.23 9.27
CA SER A 42 9.56 -15.55 8.68
C SER A 42 8.70 -15.59 7.42
N ASN A 43 9.23 -15.11 6.31
CA ASN A 43 8.54 -15.10 5.03
C ASN A 43 9.50 -15.27 3.86
N LEU A 44 8.90 -15.33 2.68
CA LEU A 44 9.57 -15.47 1.41
C LEU A 44 9.43 -14.19 0.61
N GLN A 45 10.47 -13.81 -0.15
CA GLN A 45 10.43 -12.66 -1.06
C GLN A 45 11.05 -12.99 -2.41
N LEU A 46 10.44 -12.44 -3.46
CA LEU A 46 10.97 -12.51 -4.81
C LEU A 46 12.22 -11.63 -4.87
N ASP A 47 13.25 -12.08 -5.60
CA ASP A 47 14.44 -11.28 -5.80
C ASP A 47 14.08 -9.98 -6.54
N GLU A 48 14.38 -8.84 -5.91
CA GLU A 48 14.08 -7.51 -6.46
C GLU A 48 14.90 -7.18 -7.72
N ALA A 49 16.02 -7.88 -7.93
CA ALA A 49 16.81 -7.78 -9.15
C ALA A 49 16.27 -8.63 -10.31
N SER A 50 15.27 -9.51 -10.06
CA SER A 50 14.69 -10.33 -11.11
C SER A 50 13.90 -9.50 -12.12
N GLU A 51 13.97 -9.87 -13.41
CA GLU A 51 13.24 -9.19 -14.49
C GLU A 51 11.73 -9.16 -14.23
N LEU A 52 11.20 -10.25 -13.67
CA LEU A 52 9.80 -10.35 -13.29
C LEU A 52 9.44 -9.34 -12.20
N ALA A 53 10.23 -9.25 -11.12
CA ALA A 53 9.98 -8.29 -10.05
C ALA A 53 9.97 -6.86 -10.58
N ILE A 54 10.96 -6.49 -11.40
CA ILE A 54 11.07 -5.14 -12.00
C ILE A 54 9.85 -4.83 -12.88
N THR A 55 9.44 -5.78 -13.72
CA THR A 55 8.31 -5.62 -14.65
C THR A 55 6.99 -5.44 -13.90
N LEU A 56 6.71 -6.31 -12.94
CA LEU A 56 5.47 -6.23 -12.14
C LEU A 56 5.47 -4.99 -11.25
N SER A 57 6.61 -4.64 -10.67
CA SER A 57 6.79 -3.42 -9.88
C SER A 57 6.46 -2.16 -10.69
N GLN A 58 6.95 -2.09 -11.93
CA GLN A 58 6.61 -0.99 -12.84
C GLN A 58 5.11 -0.96 -13.17
N ARG A 59 4.51 -2.10 -13.50
CA ARG A 59 3.07 -2.20 -13.80
C ARG A 59 2.21 -1.69 -12.65
N ILE A 60 2.47 -2.13 -11.42
CA ILE A 60 1.72 -1.69 -10.23
C ILE A 60 1.87 -0.18 -10.03
N ARG A 61 3.09 0.38 -10.18
CA ARG A 61 3.31 1.83 -10.09
C ARG A 61 2.53 2.61 -11.14
N ASP A 62 2.39 2.08 -12.34
CA ASP A 62 1.63 2.73 -13.41
C ASP A 62 0.12 2.69 -13.14
N VAL A 63 -0.39 1.60 -12.56
CA VAL A 63 -1.80 1.51 -12.12
C VAL A 63 -2.10 2.51 -11.02
N VAL A 64 -1.34 2.49 -9.92
CA VAL A 64 -1.66 3.34 -8.75
C VAL A 64 -1.57 4.83 -9.07
N ARG A 65 -0.67 5.23 -9.98
CA ARG A 65 -0.54 6.63 -10.44
C ARG A 65 -1.73 7.13 -11.24
N ARG A 66 -2.53 6.23 -11.82
CA ARG A 66 -3.73 6.55 -12.59
C ARG A 66 -5.01 6.37 -11.80
N HIS A 67 -4.95 5.75 -10.61
CA HIS A 67 -6.13 5.44 -9.81
C HIS A 67 -6.54 6.65 -8.96
N PRO A 68 -7.69 7.30 -9.24
CA PRO A 68 -8.06 8.59 -8.61
C PRO A 68 -8.12 8.52 -7.08
N LEU A 69 -8.75 7.47 -6.53
CA LEU A 69 -8.87 7.28 -5.08
C LEU A 69 -7.50 7.10 -4.41
N PHE A 70 -6.57 6.40 -5.07
CA PHE A 70 -5.21 6.19 -4.54
C PHE A 70 -4.46 7.53 -4.54
N MET A 71 -4.55 8.27 -5.64
CA MET A 71 -3.89 9.58 -5.77
C MET A 71 -4.41 10.57 -4.74
N SER A 72 -5.72 10.61 -4.50
CA SER A 72 -6.35 11.45 -3.48
C SER A 72 -5.94 11.07 -2.06
N ALA A 73 -5.95 9.77 -1.75
CA ALA A 73 -5.64 9.27 -0.41
C ALA A 73 -4.15 9.37 -0.03
N ALA A 74 -3.25 9.04 -0.95
CA ALA A 74 -1.82 8.93 -0.69
C ALA A 74 -1.03 10.19 -1.06
N LEU A 75 -1.52 11.00 -2.02
CA LEU A 75 -0.83 12.17 -2.58
C LEU A 75 0.65 11.88 -2.88
N PRO A 76 0.98 10.88 -3.71
CA PRO A 76 2.33 10.36 -3.82
C PRO A 76 3.30 11.37 -4.44
N ASN A 77 4.41 11.65 -3.76
CA ASN A 77 5.59 12.31 -4.34
C ASN A 77 6.56 11.26 -4.91
N ARG A 78 6.93 10.28 -4.09
CA ARG A 78 7.75 9.12 -4.49
C ARG A 78 7.05 7.83 -4.08
N ILE A 79 7.24 6.78 -4.87
CA ILE A 79 6.72 5.42 -4.59
C ILE A 79 7.90 4.47 -4.60
N PHE A 80 8.12 3.80 -3.47
CA PHE A 80 9.13 2.75 -3.37
C PHE A 80 8.73 1.60 -4.31
N PRO A 81 9.65 1.04 -5.12
CA PRO A 81 9.33 -0.06 -6.02
C PRO A 81 8.60 -1.20 -5.29
N PRO A 82 7.37 -1.58 -5.70
CA PRO A 82 6.69 -2.74 -5.16
C PRO A 82 7.58 -3.97 -5.11
N ARG A 83 7.62 -4.58 -3.92
CA ARG A 83 8.26 -5.86 -3.63
C ARG A 83 7.17 -6.91 -3.42
N PHE A 84 7.53 -8.18 -3.64
CA PHE A 84 6.58 -9.29 -3.58
C PHE A 84 6.96 -10.23 -2.44
N ASN A 85 5.98 -10.61 -1.63
CA ASN A 85 6.17 -11.54 -0.53
C ASN A 85 5.22 -12.74 -0.64
N CYS A 86 5.65 -13.84 -0.02
CA CYS A 86 4.86 -15.05 0.15
C CYS A 86 4.95 -15.50 1.61
N TYR A 87 3.80 -15.81 2.22
CA TYR A 87 3.69 -16.41 3.54
C TYR A 87 2.98 -17.76 3.42
N GLN A 88 3.59 -18.80 4.00
CA GLN A 88 3.12 -20.18 3.95
C GLN A 88 3.77 -20.98 5.09
N ASN A 89 3.21 -22.15 5.42
CA ASN A 89 3.80 -23.11 6.37
C ASN A 89 4.19 -22.49 7.74
N GLY A 90 3.31 -21.65 8.30
CA GLY A 90 3.56 -20.92 9.56
C GLY A 90 4.36 -19.62 9.39
N GLY A 91 4.69 -19.25 8.15
CA GLY A 91 5.32 -17.98 7.83
C GLY A 91 4.47 -16.79 8.31
N HIS A 92 5.12 -15.80 8.89
CA HIS A 92 4.54 -14.63 9.54
C HIS A 92 5.51 -13.44 9.49
N TYR A 93 5.04 -12.28 9.90
CA TYR A 93 5.89 -11.14 10.21
C TYR A 93 5.34 -10.49 11.47
N GLY A 94 5.98 -10.76 12.61
CA GLY A 94 5.51 -10.30 13.91
C GLY A 94 5.53 -8.78 14.06
N LEU A 95 4.95 -8.31 15.17
CA LEU A 95 4.70 -6.91 15.45
C LEU A 95 5.94 -6.01 15.26
N HIS A 96 5.82 -5.02 14.37
CA HIS A 96 6.87 -4.06 14.06
C HIS A 96 6.29 -2.76 13.51
N THR A 97 7.15 -1.75 13.38
CA THR A 97 6.91 -0.55 12.57
C THR A 97 7.88 -0.54 11.40
N ASP A 98 7.49 0.09 10.30
CA ASP A 98 8.38 0.26 9.16
C ASP A 98 9.54 1.23 9.47
N ALA A 99 10.64 1.10 8.72
CA ALA A 99 11.74 2.05 8.80
C ALA A 99 11.29 3.41 8.26
N ALA A 100 11.47 4.47 9.06
CA ALA A 100 11.02 5.82 8.72
C ALA A 100 11.68 6.41 7.45
N ILE A 101 12.93 6.01 7.18
CA ILE A 101 13.70 6.39 6.00
C ILE A 101 14.14 5.12 5.28
N LEU A 102 13.82 5.04 3.99
CA LEU A 102 14.14 3.95 3.08
C LEU A 102 15.18 4.41 2.06
N THR A 103 16.09 3.52 1.69
CA THR A 103 17.03 3.74 0.58
C THR A 103 16.45 3.12 -0.69
N LEU A 104 16.28 3.94 -1.73
CA LEU A 104 15.82 3.50 -3.04
C LEU A 104 16.95 2.82 -3.84
N PRO A 105 16.63 2.09 -4.92
CA PRO A 105 17.64 1.44 -5.75
C PRO A 105 18.69 2.39 -6.36
N ASP A 106 18.33 3.65 -6.55
CA ASP A 106 19.23 4.71 -7.03
C ASP A 106 20.14 5.30 -5.93
N GLY A 107 20.06 4.77 -4.70
CA GLY A 107 20.81 5.24 -3.53
C GLY A 107 20.20 6.46 -2.83
N SER A 108 19.16 7.07 -3.40
CA SER A 108 18.48 8.21 -2.77
C SER A 108 17.62 7.75 -1.58
N MET A 109 17.40 8.65 -0.63
CA MET A 109 16.57 8.37 0.54
C MET A 109 15.12 8.85 0.32
N MET A 110 14.19 8.17 0.98
CA MET A 110 12.76 8.41 0.88
C MET A 110 12.10 8.19 2.25
N ARG A 111 11.21 9.10 2.65
CA ARG A 111 10.40 8.94 3.88
C ARG A 111 9.25 7.96 3.63
N SER A 112 8.96 7.07 4.57
CA SER A 112 7.83 6.13 4.49
C SER A 112 6.60 6.68 5.20
N ASP A 113 5.77 7.46 4.49
CA ASP A 113 4.56 8.05 5.09
C ASP A 113 3.36 7.09 5.13
N VAL A 114 3.18 6.36 4.03
CA VAL A 114 2.07 5.44 3.83
C VAL A 114 2.62 4.12 3.34
N SER A 115 2.19 3.04 3.97
CA SER A 115 2.41 1.67 3.55
C SER A 115 1.20 1.18 2.76
N ALA A 116 1.46 0.37 1.75
CA ALA A 116 0.46 -0.20 0.87
C ALA A 116 0.67 -1.70 0.72
N THR A 117 -0.43 -2.46 0.66
CA THR A 117 -0.40 -3.89 0.36
C THR A 117 -1.49 -4.19 -0.65
N LEU A 118 -1.08 -4.62 -1.85
CA LEU A 118 -1.94 -5.16 -2.90
C LEU A 118 -1.99 -6.68 -2.76
N PHE A 119 -3.19 -7.22 -2.59
CA PHE A 119 -3.43 -8.66 -2.46
C PHE A 119 -3.45 -9.31 -3.86
N LEU A 120 -2.74 -10.43 -4.01
CA LEU A 120 -2.59 -11.14 -5.30
C LEU A 120 -3.14 -12.57 -5.24
N CYS A 121 -3.85 -12.91 -4.17
CA CYS A 121 -4.59 -14.16 -4.01
C CYS A 121 -5.83 -13.89 -3.15
N ASP A 122 -6.87 -14.70 -3.33
CA ASP A 122 -8.12 -14.50 -2.61
C ASP A 122 -7.98 -14.81 -1.13
N ALA A 123 -8.77 -14.14 -0.30
CA ALA A 123 -8.73 -14.33 1.14
C ALA A 123 -9.08 -15.77 1.55
N GLU A 124 -9.84 -16.50 0.73
CA GLU A 124 -10.26 -17.88 0.97
C GLU A 124 -9.18 -18.93 0.60
N ASP A 125 -8.16 -18.55 -0.18
CA ASP A 125 -7.09 -19.46 -0.63
C ASP A 125 -6.10 -19.83 0.48
N TYR A 126 -6.15 -19.16 1.63
CA TYR A 126 -5.24 -19.36 2.75
C TYR A 126 -5.92 -19.18 4.11
N GLU A 127 -5.42 -19.88 5.13
CA GLU A 127 -5.86 -19.72 6.52
C GLU A 127 -4.83 -18.92 7.32
N GLY A 128 -5.30 -18.01 8.17
CA GLY A 128 -4.47 -17.01 8.82
C GLY A 128 -4.01 -15.92 7.85
N GLY A 129 -2.83 -15.34 8.09
CA GLY A 129 -2.24 -14.33 7.20
C GLY A 129 -2.91 -12.96 7.24
N GLU A 130 -3.77 -12.70 8.23
CA GLU A 130 -4.36 -11.39 8.44
C GLU A 130 -3.26 -10.36 8.70
N LEU A 131 -3.36 -9.20 8.04
CA LEU A 131 -2.55 -8.03 8.34
C LEU A 131 -3.23 -7.30 9.50
N ALA A 132 -2.71 -7.44 10.71
CA ALA A 132 -3.20 -6.75 11.88
C ALA A 132 -2.47 -5.41 12.04
N ILE A 133 -3.21 -4.31 12.04
CA ILE A 133 -2.68 -2.94 12.12
C ILE A 133 -3.22 -2.27 13.37
N GLU A 134 -2.35 -1.84 14.27
CA GLU A 134 -2.74 -1.08 15.46
C GLU A 134 -3.25 0.31 15.07
N THR A 135 -4.47 0.61 15.52
CA THR A 135 -5.06 1.93 15.41
C THR A 135 -5.27 2.52 16.81
N ARG A 136 -5.71 3.79 16.87
CA ARG A 136 -6.08 4.44 18.14
C ARG A 136 -7.22 3.73 18.88
N PHE A 137 -8.01 2.90 18.20
CA PHE A 137 -9.16 2.19 18.75
C PHE A 137 -8.92 0.68 18.88
N GLY A 138 -7.67 0.23 18.74
CA GLY A 138 -7.28 -1.18 18.78
C GLY A 138 -6.80 -1.70 17.43
N ALA A 139 -6.38 -2.97 17.41
CA ALA A 139 -5.93 -3.63 16.20
C ALA A 139 -7.10 -3.87 15.23
N GLN A 140 -6.88 -3.55 13.96
CA GLN A 140 -7.79 -3.86 12.85
C GLN A 140 -7.15 -4.96 12.00
N GLU A 141 -7.90 -6.03 11.74
CA GLU A 141 -7.44 -7.16 10.94
C GLU A 141 -7.89 -6.99 9.49
N VAL A 142 -6.96 -7.05 8.56
CA VAL A 142 -7.21 -6.88 7.13
C VAL A 142 -6.83 -8.14 6.37
N LYS A 143 -7.80 -8.68 5.65
CA LYS A 143 -7.64 -9.79 4.71
C LYS A 143 -8.60 -9.55 3.55
N MET A 144 -8.06 -9.27 2.37
CA MET A 144 -8.84 -8.84 1.19
C MET A 144 -8.63 -9.80 0.02
N ASN A 145 -9.45 -9.64 -1.03
CA ASN A 145 -9.41 -10.50 -2.20
C ASN A 145 -8.34 -10.04 -3.20
N ALA A 146 -8.06 -10.90 -4.18
CA ALA A 146 -7.09 -10.58 -5.21
C ALA A 146 -7.52 -9.31 -5.97
N GLY A 147 -6.61 -8.36 -6.11
CA GLY A 147 -6.84 -7.08 -6.81
C GLY A 147 -7.15 -5.92 -5.86
N ASP A 148 -7.49 -6.21 -4.61
CA ASP A 148 -7.72 -5.19 -3.59
C ASP A 148 -6.40 -4.69 -2.99
N LEU A 149 -6.39 -3.42 -2.60
CA LEU A 149 -5.26 -2.81 -1.92
C LEU A 149 -5.68 -2.12 -0.62
N ILE A 150 -4.87 -2.26 0.43
CA ILE A 150 -5.01 -1.52 1.68
C ILE A 150 -3.91 -0.45 1.79
N LEU A 151 -4.31 0.77 2.17
CA LEU A 151 -3.42 1.86 2.58
C LEU A 151 -3.46 2.06 4.09
N TYR A 152 -2.31 2.26 4.72
CA TYR A 152 -2.19 2.55 6.15
C TYR A 152 -0.94 3.38 6.47
N PRO A 153 -0.90 4.11 7.61
CA PRO A 153 0.29 4.86 7.98
C PRO A 153 1.44 3.91 8.32
N SER A 154 2.63 4.12 7.74
CA SER A 154 3.81 3.29 8.04
C SER A 154 4.29 3.40 9.49
N THR A 155 3.79 4.42 10.21
CA THR A 155 4.02 4.62 11.64
C THR A 155 3.22 3.66 12.53
N SER A 156 2.26 2.93 11.97
CA SER A 156 1.41 2.01 12.73
C SER A 156 2.20 0.75 13.09
N LEU A 157 2.10 0.30 14.33
CA LEU A 157 2.53 -1.06 14.69
C LEU A 157 1.64 -2.05 13.93
N HIS A 158 2.25 -3.03 13.30
CA HIS A 158 1.51 -4.01 12.53
C HIS A 158 2.24 -5.35 12.45
N GLU A 159 1.48 -6.39 12.14
CA GLU A 159 1.99 -7.74 11.92
C GLU A 159 1.20 -8.46 10.82
N VAL A 160 1.84 -9.45 10.19
CA VAL A 160 1.16 -10.46 9.38
C VAL A 160 1.11 -11.73 10.19
N ARG A 161 -0.10 -12.16 10.54
CA ARG A 161 -0.32 -13.39 11.32
C ARG A 161 0.17 -14.63 10.56
N PRO A 162 0.49 -15.73 11.27
CA PRO A 162 0.93 -16.96 10.64
C PRO A 162 -0.06 -17.47 9.59
N VAL A 163 0.45 -17.81 8.40
CA VAL A 163 -0.33 -18.54 7.39
C VAL A 163 -0.22 -20.04 7.67
N THR A 164 -1.29 -20.66 8.15
CA THR A 164 -1.31 -22.07 8.58
C THR A 164 -1.64 -23.03 7.43
N ARG A 165 -2.40 -22.58 6.43
CA ARG A 165 -2.73 -23.33 5.22
C ARG A 165 -2.69 -22.41 4.00
N GLY A 166 -2.27 -22.94 2.86
CA GLY A 166 -2.22 -22.20 1.60
C GLY A 166 -1.04 -21.23 1.54
N GLN A 167 -1.12 -20.27 0.63
CA GLN A 167 -0.08 -19.28 0.36
C GLN A 167 -0.70 -17.90 0.24
N ARG A 168 -0.28 -16.97 1.11
CA ARG A 168 -0.62 -15.55 0.98
C ARG A 168 0.45 -14.87 0.16
N ILE A 169 0.09 -14.36 -1.01
CA ILE A 169 0.98 -13.59 -1.88
C ILE A 169 0.45 -12.16 -2.01
N ALA A 170 1.36 -11.20 -1.82
CA ALA A 170 1.03 -9.80 -1.94
C ALA A 170 2.21 -9.01 -2.52
N ALA A 171 1.88 -7.87 -3.13
CA ALA A 171 2.83 -6.81 -3.38
C ALA A 171 2.74 -5.78 -2.25
N PHE A 172 3.87 -5.35 -1.71
CA PHE A 172 3.95 -4.34 -0.66
C PHE A 172 4.93 -3.24 -1.05
N PHE A 173 4.60 -2.00 -0.68
CA PHE A 173 5.42 -0.83 -0.97
C PHE A 173 5.11 0.33 -0.04
N TRP A 174 5.94 1.36 -0.14
CA TRP A 174 5.83 2.59 0.64
C TRP A 174 5.69 3.80 -0.27
N ILE A 175 5.04 4.82 0.26
CA ILE A 175 4.81 6.09 -0.40
C ILE A 175 5.36 7.20 0.48
N GLN A 176 6.12 8.09 -0.13
CA GLN A 176 6.45 9.39 0.41
C GLN A 176 5.37 10.31 -0.13
N SER A 177 4.50 10.76 0.75
CA SER A 177 3.45 11.67 0.38
C SER A 177 4.03 13.08 0.18
N LEU A 178 3.41 13.85 -0.71
CA LEU A 178 3.59 15.29 -0.76
C LEU A 178 3.27 15.92 0.60
N VAL A 179 2.32 15.38 1.35
CA VAL A 179 1.90 15.89 2.66
C VAL A 179 2.28 14.87 3.72
N ALA A 180 3.32 15.19 4.50
CA ALA A 180 3.87 14.28 5.52
C ALA A 180 2.86 14.01 6.65
N ASP A 181 2.22 15.06 7.17
CA ASP A 181 1.31 14.98 8.30
C ASP A 181 0.04 14.18 7.95
N ILE A 182 -0.26 13.20 8.79
CA ILE A 182 -1.39 12.27 8.57
C ILE A 182 -2.72 13.03 8.62
N SER A 183 -2.89 13.96 9.56
CA SER A 183 -4.15 14.69 9.74
C SER A 183 -4.42 15.70 8.62
N GLN A 184 -3.39 16.36 8.11
CA GLN A 184 -3.47 17.23 6.95
C GLN A 184 -3.83 16.44 5.69
N ARG A 185 -3.21 15.27 5.50
CA ARG A 185 -3.49 14.38 4.36
C ARG A 185 -4.91 13.83 4.40
N GLU A 186 -5.39 13.41 5.58
CA GLU A 186 -6.78 13.01 5.80
C GLU A 186 -7.76 14.15 5.51
N THR A 187 -7.47 15.36 5.99
CA THR A 187 -8.31 16.53 5.73
C THR A 187 -8.42 16.85 4.24
N LEU A 188 -7.32 16.75 3.50
CA LEU A 188 -7.30 16.93 2.04
C LEU A 188 -8.12 15.86 1.34
N PHE A 189 -7.97 14.60 1.75
CA PHE A 189 -8.72 13.48 1.20
C PHE A 189 -10.24 13.68 1.36
N GLU A 190 -10.71 13.97 2.57
CA GLU A 190 -12.14 14.21 2.85
C GLU A 190 -12.71 15.39 2.04
N LEU A 191 -11.92 16.47 1.90
CA LEU A 191 -12.29 17.61 1.08
C LEU A 191 -12.41 17.23 -0.40
N ASP A 192 -11.45 16.48 -0.94
CA ASP A 192 -11.50 16.01 -2.33
C ASP A 192 -12.69 15.08 -2.56
N GLN A 193 -12.95 14.11 -1.67
CA GLN A 193 -14.13 13.23 -1.79
C GLN A 193 -15.43 14.03 -1.84
N SER A 194 -15.57 15.04 -0.97
CA SER A 194 -16.72 15.95 -0.96
C SER A 194 -16.85 16.72 -2.27
N ILE A 195 -15.72 17.20 -2.83
CA ILE A 195 -15.68 17.88 -4.13
C ILE A 195 -16.11 16.93 -5.26
N GLN A 196 -15.66 15.68 -5.27
CA GLN A 196 -16.00 14.70 -6.30
C GLN A 196 -17.51 14.38 -6.29
N VAL A 197 -18.09 14.18 -5.11
CA VAL A 197 -19.56 13.99 -4.96
C VAL A 197 -20.30 15.19 -5.52
N LEU A 198 -19.98 16.41 -5.07
CA LEU A 198 -20.65 17.63 -5.55
C LEU A 198 -20.44 17.86 -7.06
N THR A 199 -19.28 17.49 -7.59
CA THR A 199 -19.00 17.55 -9.04
C THR A 199 -19.92 16.62 -9.81
N SER A 200 -20.18 15.41 -9.31
CA SER A 200 -21.10 14.47 -9.94
C SER A 200 -22.55 14.97 -9.92
N GLU A 201 -22.97 15.63 -8.84
CA GLU A 201 -24.35 16.09 -8.64
C GLU A 201 -24.66 17.42 -9.34
N ARG A 202 -23.72 18.36 -9.31
CA ARG A 202 -23.93 19.77 -9.71
C ARG A 202 -23.14 20.16 -10.96
N GLY A 203 -22.18 19.32 -11.37
CA GLY A 203 -21.28 19.58 -12.48
C GLY A 203 -20.05 20.41 -12.09
N ALA A 204 -18.93 20.18 -12.79
CA ALA A 204 -17.65 20.84 -12.55
C ALA A 204 -17.65 22.38 -12.78
N ALA A 205 -18.69 22.91 -13.43
CA ALA A 205 -18.83 24.34 -13.68
C ALA A 205 -19.53 25.09 -12.53
N ASP A 206 -20.09 24.37 -11.55
CA ASP A 206 -20.75 24.97 -10.39
C ASP A 206 -19.77 25.84 -9.58
N ASN A 207 -20.26 26.97 -9.06
CA ASN A 207 -19.43 27.95 -8.36
C ASN A 207 -18.87 27.42 -7.04
N GLU A 208 -19.64 26.62 -6.29
CA GLU A 208 -19.18 26.06 -5.01
C GLU A 208 -18.18 24.93 -5.23
N VAL A 209 -18.38 24.10 -6.25
CA VAL A 209 -17.39 23.10 -6.68
C VAL A 209 -16.06 23.79 -7.00
N ARG A 210 -16.07 24.82 -7.84
CA ARG A 210 -14.86 25.59 -8.18
C ARG A 210 -14.20 26.22 -6.96
N ARG A 211 -14.99 26.77 -6.05
CA ARG A 211 -14.48 27.41 -4.82
C ARG A 211 -13.81 26.39 -3.90
N LEU A 212 -14.43 25.23 -3.68
CA LEU A 212 -13.86 24.17 -2.85
C LEU A 212 -12.61 23.56 -3.49
N SER A 213 -12.60 23.36 -4.81
CA SER A 213 -11.39 22.95 -5.54
C SER A 213 -10.25 23.95 -5.38
N ALA A 214 -10.55 25.26 -5.41
CA ALA A 214 -9.55 26.29 -5.15
C ALA A 214 -9.02 26.22 -3.70
N VAL A 215 -9.89 25.98 -2.71
CA VAL A 215 -9.47 25.76 -1.31
C VAL A 215 -8.56 24.54 -1.21
N TYR A 216 -8.94 23.40 -1.81
CA TYR A 216 -8.13 22.18 -1.84
C TYR A 216 -6.72 22.46 -2.40
N HIS A 217 -6.62 23.12 -3.56
CA HIS A 217 -5.33 23.46 -4.16
C HIS A 217 -4.52 24.45 -3.31
N ASN A 218 -5.17 25.36 -2.60
CA ASN A 218 -4.47 26.27 -1.68
C ASN A 218 -3.89 25.54 -0.47
N LEU A 219 -4.63 24.59 0.10
CA LEU A 219 -4.16 23.74 1.20
C LEU A 219 -3.02 22.83 0.73
N MET A 220 -3.16 22.21 -0.44
CA MET A 220 -2.07 21.45 -1.07
C MET A 220 -0.79 22.27 -1.17
N ARG A 221 -0.85 23.51 -1.69
CA ARG A 221 0.33 24.39 -1.78
C ARG A 221 0.93 24.76 -0.43
N GLN A 222 0.13 24.81 0.63
CA GLN A 222 0.61 25.14 1.98
C GLN A 222 1.26 23.95 2.68
N TRP A 223 0.74 22.74 2.45
CA TRP A 223 1.12 21.55 3.20
C TRP A 223 2.07 20.61 2.44
N SER A 224 2.19 20.76 1.11
CA SER A 224 3.05 19.93 0.29
C SER A 224 4.54 20.23 0.47
N ASN A 225 5.37 19.19 0.49
CA ASN A 225 6.82 19.24 0.41
C ASN A 225 7.33 18.33 -0.73
N PRO A 226 7.41 18.87 -1.97
CA PRO A 226 7.81 18.12 -3.16
C PRO A 226 9.32 17.81 -3.22
#